data_AF-A0A3M6TKM3-F1
#
_entry.id   AF-A0A3M6TKM3-F1
#
_cell.length_a   1.000
_cell.length_b   1.000
_cell.length_c   1.000
_cell.angle_alpha   90.00
_cell.angle_beta   90.00
_cell.angle_gamma   90.00
#
_symmetry.space_group_name_H-M   'P 1'
#
loop_
_entity.id
_entity.type
_entity.pdbx_description
1 polymer ?
#
loop_
_entity_poly.entity_id
_entity_poly.type
_entity_poly.pdbx_seq_one_letter_code
_entity_poly.pdbx_strand_id
1 'polypeptide(L)' 'ITDETLDHLQICCASTEKLDMSWLGPYDAVTRHGISRFLRKCGSNLVCLRLSCCQFVDGEVIKTISKFCPNLE' A
#
# COMPACT_ATOMS: atom_id res chain seq x y z
N ILE A 1 2.97 1.68 11.71
CA ILE A 1 2.48 2.46 10.55
C ILE A 1 0.96 2.46 10.63
N THR A 2 0.36 3.64 10.59
CA THR A 2 -1.09 3.87 10.60
C THR A 2 -1.55 4.46 9.26
N ASP A 3 -2.87 4.54 9.02
CA ASP A 3 -3.44 5.23 7.86
C ASP A 3 -2.96 6.70 7.74
N GLU A 4 -2.79 7.40 8.86
CA GLU A 4 -2.25 8.76 8.88
C GLU A 4 -0.78 8.80 8.43
N THR A 5 0.03 7.80 8.83
CA THR A 5 1.41 7.71 8.35
C THR A 5 1.44 7.42 6.84
N LEU A 6 0.52 6.59 6.33
CA LEU A 6 0.38 6.37 4.88
C LEU A 6 0.01 7.66 4.14
N ASP A 7 -0.81 8.49 4.76
CA ASP A 7 -1.21 9.76 4.19
C ASP A 7 -0.06 10.77 4.07
N HIS A 8 0.88 10.74 5.00
CA HIS A 8 2.11 11.51 4.89
C HIS A 8 3.09 10.87 3.91
N LEU A 9 3.22 9.55 3.93
CA LEU A 9 4.11 8.82 3.03
C LEU A 9 3.68 8.99 1.57
N GLN A 10 2.39 9.02 1.23
CA GLN A 10 1.96 9.17 -0.16
C GLN A 10 2.40 10.51 -0.79
N ILE A 11 2.68 11.53 0.03
CA ILE A 11 3.16 12.85 -0.43
C ILE A 11 4.66 12.79 -0.70
N CYS A 12 5.42 12.09 0.14
CA CYS A 12 6.88 12.00 0.05
C CYS A 12 7.37 10.86 -0.86
N CYS A 13 6.62 9.76 -0.93
CA CYS A 13 6.94 8.52 -1.62
C CYS A 13 6.34 8.47 -3.04
N ALA A 14 6.10 9.62 -3.67
CA ALA A 14 5.58 9.70 -5.04
C ALA A 14 6.48 8.98 -6.05
N SER A 15 7.78 8.81 -5.74
CA SER A 15 8.78 8.17 -6.60
C SER A 15 9.25 6.80 -6.10
N THR A 16 8.59 6.22 -5.10
CA THR A 16 9.05 4.97 -4.48
C THR A 16 8.72 3.78 -5.36
N GLU A 17 9.76 3.11 -5.87
CA GLU A 17 9.62 1.91 -6.71
C GLU A 17 9.45 0.62 -5.90
N LYS A 18 10.06 0.57 -4.70
CA LYS A 18 10.05 -0.62 -3.85
C LYS A 18 9.47 -0.27 -2.50
N LEU A 19 8.38 -0.94 -2.16
CA LEU A 19 7.70 -0.74 -0.89
C LEU A 19 7.60 -2.07 -0.15
N ASP A 20 8.33 -2.17 0.95
CA ASP A 20 8.25 -3.29 1.86
C ASP A 20 7.40 -2.89 3.08
N MET A 21 6.25 -3.53 3.19
CA MET A 21 5.26 -3.30 4.24
C MET A 21 5.00 -4.62 4.97
N SER A 22 6.04 -5.45 5.11
CA SER A 22 5.99 -6.65 5.94
C SER A 22 5.75 -6.25 7.40
N TRP A 23 4.76 -6.87 8.06
CA TRP A 23 4.35 -6.58 9.45
C TRP A 23 3.61 -5.26 9.67
N LEU A 24 2.88 -4.77 8.67
CA LEU A 24 1.93 -3.69 8.94
C LEU A 24 0.62 -4.20 9.53
N GLY A 25 0.10 -3.44 10.49
CA GLY A 25 -1.18 -3.73 11.12
C GLY A 25 -1.17 -4.54 12.41
N PRO A 26 -0.18 -4.46 13.33
CA PRO A 26 -0.54 -4.73 14.72
C PRO A 26 -1.67 -3.77 15.12
N TYR A 27 -2.77 -4.32 15.66
CA TYR A 27 -3.92 -3.57 16.20
C TYR A 27 -4.74 -2.74 15.19
N ASP A 28 -5.00 -3.23 13.97
CA ASP A 28 -5.83 -2.52 12.97
C ASP A 28 -5.30 -1.12 12.58
N ALA A 29 -4.02 -0.86 12.80
CA ALA A 29 -3.41 0.45 12.52
C ALA A 29 -3.54 0.89 11.06
N VAL A 30 -3.50 -0.07 10.12
CA VAL A 30 -3.69 0.16 8.68
C VAL A 30 -4.99 -0.50 8.23
N THR A 31 -5.87 0.29 7.64
CA THR A 31 -7.13 -0.21 7.10
C THR A 31 -7.04 -0.46 5.60
N ARG A 32 -7.96 -1.28 5.09
CA ARG A 32 -8.17 -1.48 3.65
C ARG A 32 -8.36 -0.15 2.88
N HIS A 33 -8.93 0.86 3.54
CA HIS A 33 -9.19 2.15 2.91
C HIS A 33 -7.92 2.99 2.82
N GLY A 34 -7.13 3.03 3.91
CA GLY A 34 -5.84 3.73 3.94
C GLY A 34 -4.86 3.19 2.90
N ILE A 35 -4.70 1.86 2.83
CA ILE A 35 -3.81 1.26 1.83
C ILE A 35 -4.30 1.50 0.40
N SER A 36 -5.61 1.40 0.16
CA SER A 36 -6.17 1.64 -1.18
C SER A 36 -5.98 3.07 -1.66
N ARG A 37 -6.09 4.04 -0.73
CA ARG A 37 -5.83 5.45 -1.00
C ARG A 37 -4.35 5.68 -1.33
N PHE A 38 -3.46 5.08 -0.53
CA PHE A 38 -2.02 5.14 -0.77
C PHE A 38 -1.64 4.57 -2.15
N LEU A 39 -2.13 3.36 -2.49
CA LEU A 39 -1.85 2.70 -3.77
C LEU A 39 -2.36 3.49 -4.97
N ARG A 40 -3.46 4.23 -4.84
CA ARG A 40 -3.96 5.11 -5.90
C ARG A 40 -2.99 6.24 -6.24
N LYS A 41 -2.18 6.69 -5.26
CA LYS A 41 -1.24 7.80 -5.41
C LYS A 41 0.16 7.32 -5.81
N CYS A 42 0.66 6.28 -5.14
CA CYS A 42 2.02 5.78 -5.31
C CYS A 42 2.12 4.57 -6.25
N GLY A 43 1.01 3.89 -6.54
CA GLY A 43 0.98 2.62 -7.27
C GLY A 43 1.57 2.68 -8.68
N SER A 44 1.43 3.81 -9.37
CA SER A 44 1.90 3.93 -10.75
C SER A 44 3.40 3.74 -10.89
N ASN A 45 4.16 4.01 -9.83
CA ASN A 45 5.63 3.91 -9.84
C ASN A 45 6.13 2.68 -9.08
N LEU A 46 5.25 1.92 -8.42
CA LEU A 46 5.62 0.72 -7.69
C LEU A 46 5.96 -0.43 -8.64
N VAL A 47 7.16 -0.96 -8.47
CA VAL A 47 7.71 -2.14 -9.16
C VAL A 47 7.71 -3.34 -8.21
N CYS A 48 7.94 -3.12 -6.91
CA CYS A 48 7.94 -4.18 -5.91
C CYS A 48 7.07 -3.78 -4.70
N LEU A 49 6.10 -4.63 -4.36
CA LEU A 49 5.20 -4.44 -3.23
C LEU A 49 5.21 -5.71 -2.39
N ARG A 50 5.76 -5.63 -1.17
CA ARG A 50 5.71 -6.74 -0.21
C ARG A 50 4.70 -6.46 0.88
N LEU A 51 3.67 -7.30 0.94
CA LEU A 51 2.60 -7.29 1.94
C LEU A 51 2.65 -8.60 2.72
N SER A 52 3.57 -8.72 3.68
CA SER A 52 3.68 -9.92 4.53
C SER A 52 2.89 -9.73 5.83
N CYS A 53 2.10 -10.74 6.22
CA CYS A 53 1.34 -10.78 7.48
C CYS A 53 0.38 -9.59 7.71
N CYS A 54 -0.29 -9.11 6.66
CA CYS A 54 -1.25 -8.00 6.74
C CYS A 54 -2.68 -8.54 6.83
N GLN A 55 -3.42 -8.24 7.91
CA GLN A 55 -4.82 -8.68 8.08
C GLN A 55 -5.81 -7.89 7.21
N PHE A 56 -5.41 -6.72 6.70
CA PHE A 56 -6.25 -5.85 5.87
C PHE A 56 -6.26 -6.22 4.38
N VAL A 57 -5.45 -7.20 3.95
CA VAL A 57 -5.35 -7.59 2.53
C VAL A 57 -6.52 -8.52 2.19
N ASP A 58 -7.54 -7.96 1.56
CA ASP A 58 -8.70 -8.66 1.04
C ASP A 58 -8.75 -8.62 -0.51
N GLY A 59 -9.77 -9.23 -1.11
CA GLY A 59 -9.95 -9.25 -2.56
C GLY A 59 -10.12 -7.86 -3.19
N GLU A 60 -10.63 -6.87 -2.45
CA GLU A 60 -10.77 -5.49 -2.94
C GLU A 60 -9.43 -4.76 -2.95
N VAL A 61 -8.58 -4.99 -1.93
CA VAL A 61 -7.19 -4.50 -1.93
C VAL A 61 -6.41 -5.11 -3.10
N ILE A 62 -6.55 -6.40 -3.38
CA ILE A 62 -5.87 -7.04 -4.52
C ILE A 62 -6.34 -6.45 -5.87
N LYS A 63 -7.65 -6.24 -6.06
CA LYS A 63 -8.16 -5.54 -7.25
C LYS A 63 -7.57 -4.13 -7.38
N THR A 64 -7.44 -3.43 -6.26
CA THR A 64 -6.86 -2.07 -6.22
C THR A 64 -5.39 -2.11 -6.61
N ILE A 65 -4.61 -3.07 -6.10
CA ILE A 65 -3.21 -3.28 -6.50
C ILE A 65 -3.13 -3.51 -8.02
N SER A 66 -3.91 -4.46 -8.55
CA SER A 66 -3.94 -4.75 -9.99
C SER A 66 -4.32 -3.54 -10.85
N LYS A 67 -5.20 -2.67 -10.34
CA LYS A 67 -5.66 -1.48 -11.08
C LYS A 67 -4.66 -0.33 -11.05
N PHE A 68 -3.98 -0.10 -9.93
CA PHE A 68 -3.15 1.09 -9.71
C PHE A 68 -1.65 0.82 -9.73
N CYS A 69 -1.22 -0.44 -9.68
CA CYS A 69 0.18 -0.86 -9.74
C CYS A 69 0.45 -1.65 -11.03
N PRO A 70 0.44 -1.02 -12.22
CA PRO A 70 0.63 -1.72 -13.49
C PRO A 70 2.07 -2.22 -13.70
N ASN A 71 3.04 -1.66 -12.98
CA ASN A 71 4.46 -1.95 -13.12
C ASN A 71 4.97 -2.99 -12.11
N LEU A 72 4.07 -3.63 -11.37
CA LEU A 72 4.43 -4.58 -10.32
C LEU A 72 4.95 -5.89 -10.92
N GLU A 73 6.19 -6.26 -10.57
CA GLU A 73 6.88 -7.50 -10.99
C GLU A 73 6.70 -8.67 -10.02
#